data_AF-A0A1I8IW54-F1
#
_entry.id   AF-A0A1I8IW54-F1
#
_cell.length_a   1.000
_cell.length_b   1.000
_cell.length_c   1.000
_cell.angle_alpha   90.00
_cell.angle_beta   90.00
_cell.angle_gamma   90.00
#
_symmetry.space_group_name_H-M   'P 1'
#
loop_
_entity.id
_entity.type
_entity.pdbx_description
1 polymer ?
#
loop_
_entity_poly.entity_id
_entity_poly.type
_entity_poly.pdbx_seq_one_letter_code
_entity_poly.pdbx_strand_id
1 'polypeptide(L)'
;PGVLFGFQSRDACLPLPSPLHPGGRKRQPAGGKSQSRRAAAAPPSCAGRYCPTCDALDAEGRRAIKKDGLEERERLSRYGAFFNKSGFREFPPNSASFINPVSGILKEGSGPTVILLGIYINGFNYISEQSMDYEINLYLREQWWDPRLAFNETQLCGVEFMKLPDRAWDKIWVPDVFFRNEKKAAFHEVTLPNRLMRLYPNGTVYYAAKITATLSCQMKLHKYPLDTQVCPIQFESFGHTVKANVYQWRQMPVETDEQLILPQFELHATNTRNCQQTYA
;
A
#
# COMPACT_ATOMS: atom_id res chain seq x y z
N PRO A 1 -10.54 -12.22 -2.55
CA PRO A 1 -10.81 -11.13 -3.52
C PRO A 1 -10.20 -11.46 -4.89
N GLY A 2 -10.64 -10.85 -5.99
CA GLY A 2 -9.97 -11.00 -7.28
C GLY A 2 -10.02 -9.76 -8.18
N VAL A 3 -9.00 -9.59 -9.01
CA VAL A 3 -8.92 -8.58 -10.09
C VAL A 3 -9.11 -9.29 -11.42
N LEU A 4 -9.89 -8.73 -12.33
CA LEU A 4 -10.05 -9.20 -13.70
C LEU A 4 -9.44 -8.17 -14.65
N PHE A 5 -8.61 -8.63 -15.58
CA PHE A 5 -8.06 -7.81 -16.66
C PHE A 5 -8.72 -8.16 -17.98
N GLY A 6 -9.19 -7.15 -18.70
CA GLY A 6 -9.59 -7.27 -20.10
C GLY A 6 -8.42 -6.89 -21.00
N PHE A 7 -7.99 -7.80 -21.87
CA PHE A 7 -7.00 -7.52 -22.92
C PHE A 7 -7.63 -7.61 -24.30
N GLN A 8 -7.23 -6.72 -25.20
CA GLN A 8 -7.65 -6.74 -26.61
C GLN A 8 -6.43 -6.83 -27.52
N SER A 9 -6.53 -7.57 -28.64
CA SER A 9 -5.44 -7.68 -29.63
C SER A 9 -5.27 -6.40 -30.45
N ARG A 10 -4.00 -6.05 -30.77
CA ARG A 10 -3.62 -4.79 -31.44
C ARG A 10 -3.76 -4.78 -32.98
N ASP A 11 -4.14 -5.88 -33.63
CA ASP A 11 -4.10 -6.00 -35.12
C ASP A 11 -5.26 -5.28 -35.88
N ALA A 12 -5.66 -4.08 -35.44
CA ALA A 12 -6.51 -3.19 -36.22
C ALA A 12 -6.01 -1.74 -36.19
N CYS A 13 -5.35 -1.31 -37.27
CA CYS A 13 -5.42 0.08 -37.69
C CYS A 13 -6.82 0.35 -38.26
N LEU A 14 -7.57 1.29 -37.66
CA LEU A 14 -8.40 2.33 -38.29
C LEU A 14 -9.05 3.21 -37.18
N PRO A 15 -9.44 4.45 -37.47
CA PRO A 15 -8.97 5.63 -36.74
C PRO A 15 -9.91 6.11 -35.63
N LEU A 16 -9.33 6.88 -34.70
CA LEU A 16 -10.05 7.77 -33.79
C LEU A 16 -10.96 8.75 -34.56
N PRO A 17 -12.15 9.04 -34.02
CA PRO A 17 -12.75 10.34 -34.15
C PRO A 17 -12.66 11.10 -32.81
N SER A 18 -11.75 12.06 -32.72
CA SER A 18 -12.07 13.36 -32.09
C SER A 18 -13.14 14.04 -32.99
N PRO A 19 -13.99 15.00 -32.56
CA PRO A 19 -13.76 15.99 -31.50
C PRO A 19 -15.02 16.39 -30.66
N LEU A 20 -14.84 17.27 -29.67
CA LEU A 20 -15.46 18.61 -29.58
C LEU A 20 -15.57 19.12 -28.14
N HIS A 21 -14.74 20.12 -27.82
CA HIS A 21 -15.05 21.11 -26.78
C HIS A 21 -16.32 21.89 -27.14
N PRO A 22 -17.02 22.42 -26.14
CA PRO A 22 -17.26 23.86 -26.16
C PRO A 22 -16.93 24.52 -24.81
N GLY A 23 -16.28 25.68 -24.93
CA GLY A 23 -16.03 26.59 -23.81
C GLY A 23 -17.29 27.33 -23.35
N GLY A 24 -17.24 27.80 -22.10
CA GLY A 24 -18.20 28.74 -21.53
C GLY A 24 -17.53 29.56 -20.43
N ARG A 25 -17.37 30.86 -20.68
CA ARG A 25 -16.75 31.87 -19.78
C ARG A 25 -17.76 32.43 -18.77
N LYS A 26 -17.24 32.68 -17.55
CA LYS A 26 -17.46 33.81 -16.61
C LYS A 26 -18.86 34.06 -16.00
N ARG A 27 -18.89 34.22 -14.67
CA ARG A 27 -19.08 35.52 -13.98
C ARG A 27 -18.83 35.45 -12.45
N GLN A 28 -18.07 36.42 -11.94
CA GLN A 28 -18.00 36.83 -10.53
C GLN A 28 -19.28 37.61 -10.15
N PRO A 29 -19.53 37.81 -8.85
CA PRO A 29 -19.36 39.18 -8.35
C PRO A 29 -18.61 39.29 -7.00
N ALA A 30 -18.21 40.53 -6.74
CA ALA A 30 -17.34 40.99 -5.69
C ALA A 30 -18.06 41.27 -4.35
N GLY A 31 -17.25 41.30 -3.28
CA GLY A 31 -17.32 42.30 -2.22
C GLY A 31 -17.98 41.87 -0.90
N GLY A 32 -17.23 41.96 0.21
CA GLY A 32 -17.87 41.97 1.53
C GLY A 32 -17.03 41.67 2.76
N LYS A 33 -16.15 42.60 3.14
CA LYS A 33 -15.79 43.01 4.51
C LYS A 33 -15.05 42.05 5.46
N SER A 34 -13.91 42.58 5.90
CA SER A 34 -13.15 42.22 7.09
C SER A 34 -13.96 42.32 8.38
N GLN A 35 -13.68 41.43 9.33
CA GLN A 35 -13.76 41.76 10.76
C GLN A 35 -12.79 40.90 11.58
N SER A 36 -11.88 41.62 12.23
CA SER A 36 -10.96 41.19 13.28
C SER A 36 -11.71 40.53 14.45
N ARG A 37 -11.22 39.39 14.93
CA ARG A 37 -11.50 38.93 16.31
C ARG A 37 -10.23 38.54 17.04
N ARG A 38 -10.09 39.24 18.15
CA ARG A 38 -9.07 39.26 19.21
C ARG A 38 -8.63 37.88 19.68
N ALA A 39 -7.33 37.77 19.93
CA ALA A 39 -6.72 36.76 20.77
C ALA A 39 -7.32 36.83 22.18
N ALA A 40 -7.73 35.67 22.71
CA ALA A 40 -8.03 35.47 24.10
C ALA A 40 -6.84 34.73 24.74
N ALA A 41 -6.27 35.36 25.77
CA ALA A 41 -5.24 34.78 26.62
C ALA A 41 -5.87 34.30 27.94
N ALA A 42 -5.40 33.15 28.45
CA ALA A 42 -5.20 32.76 29.86
C ALA A 42 -5.23 31.21 30.01
N PRO A 43 -4.68 30.58 31.07
CA PRO A 43 -3.64 30.98 32.05
C PRO A 43 -2.49 29.93 32.16
N PRO A 44 -1.48 30.13 33.03
CA PRO A 44 -0.20 29.42 32.98
C PRO A 44 -0.07 28.21 33.96
N SER A 45 1.08 27.55 33.82
CA SER A 45 1.78 26.66 34.77
C SER A 45 1.49 25.15 34.74
N CYS A 46 2.29 24.43 33.94
CA CYS A 46 2.90 23.19 34.40
C CYS A 46 4.36 23.50 34.73
N ALA A 47 4.64 23.72 36.02
CA ALA A 47 6.00 23.78 36.55
C ALA A 47 6.58 22.36 36.59
N GLY A 48 7.83 22.21 36.12
CA GLY A 48 8.74 21.16 36.55
C GLY A 48 8.54 19.76 35.95
N ARG A 49 9.01 19.57 34.71
CA ARG A 49 9.89 18.44 34.33
C ARG A 49 10.39 18.65 32.90
N TYR A 50 11.70 18.82 32.79
CA TYR A 50 12.47 18.99 31.55
C TYR A 50 12.21 17.79 30.61
N CYS A 51 11.74 18.04 29.39
CA CYS A 51 11.55 17.01 28.35
C CYS A 51 12.49 17.35 27.17
N PRO A 52 13.67 16.71 27.05
CA PRO A 52 14.66 17.13 26.07
C PRO A 52 14.46 16.39 24.75
N THR A 53 13.48 16.76 23.92
CA THR A 53 13.40 16.17 22.56
C THR A 53 12.84 17.02 21.42
N CYS A 54 12.29 18.23 21.62
CA CYS A 54 11.76 19.01 20.48
C CYS A 54 12.16 20.49 20.41
N ASP A 55 12.86 21.05 21.40
CA ASP A 55 13.12 22.51 21.47
C ASP A 55 14.34 23.02 20.66
N ALA A 56 14.87 22.23 19.73
CA ALA A 56 16.01 22.63 18.89
C ALA A 56 15.65 22.90 17.42
N LEU A 57 14.44 23.41 17.14
CA LEU A 57 14.07 23.91 15.81
C LEU A 57 13.34 25.26 15.93
N ASP A 58 14.14 26.32 16.02
CA ASP A 58 13.65 27.69 15.86
C ASP A 58 13.05 27.92 14.45
N ALA A 59 12.45 29.09 14.27
CA ALA A 59 11.83 29.49 13.01
C ALA A 59 12.85 29.75 11.86
N GLU A 60 14.15 29.68 12.15
CA GLU A 60 15.23 29.70 11.15
C GLU A 60 15.59 28.27 10.69
N GLY A 61 15.58 27.28 11.58
CA GLY A 61 15.74 25.85 11.26
C GLY A 61 14.66 25.34 10.30
N ARG A 62 13.41 25.80 10.47
CA ARG A 62 12.30 25.49 9.53
C ARG A 62 12.50 26.08 8.12
N ARG A 63 13.30 27.13 7.96
CA ARG A 63 13.67 27.67 6.63
C ARG A 63 14.87 26.95 6.01
N ALA A 64 15.76 26.40 6.82
CA ALA A 64 16.91 25.61 6.38
C ALA A 64 16.53 24.20 5.86
N ILE A 65 15.44 23.60 6.36
CA ILE A 65 14.92 22.27 5.93
C ILE A 65 14.61 22.22 4.41
N LYS A 66 14.42 23.36 3.75
CA LYS A 66 14.18 23.40 2.30
C LYS A 66 15.44 23.38 1.43
N LYS A 67 16.67 23.49 1.98
CA LYS A 67 17.81 23.88 1.16
C LYS A 67 19.00 22.92 1.04
N ASP A 68 19.26 21.99 1.95
CA ASP A 68 20.43 21.10 1.79
C ASP A 68 20.12 19.66 2.24
N GLY A 69 20.35 18.71 1.33
CA GLY A 69 20.07 17.26 1.47
C GLY A 69 20.93 16.49 2.48
N LEU A 70 21.30 17.12 3.61
CA LEU A 70 21.97 16.46 4.75
C LEU A 70 20.99 15.80 5.75
N GLU A 71 19.69 15.92 5.51
CA GLU A 71 18.62 15.54 6.45
C GLU A 71 18.45 14.02 6.65
N GLU A 72 18.71 13.21 5.62
CA GLU A 72 18.37 11.78 5.66
C GLU A 72 19.28 10.98 6.60
N ARG A 73 20.58 11.31 6.65
CA ARG A 73 21.55 10.58 7.49
C ARG A 73 21.36 10.87 8.98
N GLU A 74 21.04 12.11 9.34
CA GLU A 74 20.70 12.47 10.72
C GLU A 74 19.32 11.97 11.14
N ARG A 75 18.32 11.99 10.24
CA ARG A 75 17.02 11.36 10.49
C ARG A 75 17.18 9.87 10.72
N LEU A 76 17.92 9.16 9.86
CA LEU A 76 18.22 7.73 10.00
C LEU A 76 19.01 7.41 11.28
N SER A 77 19.95 8.28 11.68
CA SER A 77 20.68 8.14 12.94
C SER A 77 19.77 8.31 14.16
N ARG A 78 18.85 9.28 14.14
CA ARG A 78 17.83 9.45 15.20
C ARG A 78 16.78 8.33 15.18
N TYR A 79 16.41 7.80 14.01
CA TYR A 79 15.59 6.59 13.88
C TYR A 79 16.30 5.39 14.50
N GLY A 80 17.56 5.14 14.15
CA GLY A 80 18.37 4.05 14.72
C GLY A 80 18.62 4.20 16.21
N ALA A 81 18.82 5.42 16.70
CA ALA A 81 18.93 5.71 18.12
C ALA A 81 17.59 5.58 18.85
N PHE A 82 16.45 5.90 18.22
CA PHE A 82 15.12 5.58 18.74
C PHE A 82 14.93 4.07 18.81
N PHE A 83 15.22 3.31 17.74
CA PHE A 83 15.19 1.84 17.76
C PHE A 83 15.99 1.25 18.94
N ASN A 84 17.11 1.87 19.31
CA ASN A 84 17.98 1.38 20.38
C ASN A 84 17.64 1.95 21.78
N LYS A 85 17.10 3.18 21.88
CA LYS A 85 16.80 3.87 23.15
C LYS A 85 15.34 3.79 23.59
N SER A 86 14.39 3.74 22.66
CA SER A 86 12.97 3.74 23.01
C SER A 86 12.51 2.42 23.58
N GLY A 87 13.36 1.39 23.56
CA GLY A 87 12.97 0.07 24.03
C GLY A 87 11.66 -0.28 23.36
N PHE A 88 11.68 -0.50 22.03
CA PHE A 88 10.87 -1.62 21.55
C PHE A 88 11.28 -2.75 22.48
N ARG A 89 10.47 -2.98 23.53
CA ARG A 89 10.56 -4.19 24.35
C ARG A 89 10.83 -5.25 23.32
N GLU A 90 11.96 -5.96 23.44
CA GLU A 90 12.32 -7.05 22.53
C GLU A 90 11.00 -7.65 22.07
N PHE A 91 10.67 -7.53 20.76
CA PHE A 91 9.43 -8.09 20.23
C PHE A 91 9.29 -9.45 20.91
N PRO A 92 8.28 -9.65 21.78
CA PRO A 92 8.39 -10.61 22.87
C PRO A 92 8.94 -11.89 22.28
N PRO A 93 10.10 -12.40 22.77
CA PRO A 93 10.91 -13.35 21.99
C PRO A 93 10.25 -14.71 21.71
N ASN A 94 8.95 -14.86 22.02
CA ASN A 94 8.17 -16.05 21.83
C ASN A 94 6.85 -15.74 21.11
N SER A 95 6.65 -16.33 19.93
CA SER A 95 5.38 -16.55 19.20
C SER A 95 4.51 -15.34 18.79
N ALA A 96 4.54 -14.19 19.47
CA ALA A 96 3.59 -13.09 19.25
C ALA A 96 3.75 -12.39 17.89
N SER A 97 4.95 -12.44 17.30
CA SER A 97 5.23 -11.98 15.94
C SER A 97 4.47 -12.79 14.88
N PHE A 98 4.05 -14.01 15.19
CA PHE A 98 3.28 -14.88 14.27
C PHE A 98 1.77 -14.86 14.56
N ILE A 99 1.35 -14.21 15.65
CA ILE A 99 -0.06 -14.16 16.04
C ILE A 99 -0.73 -12.99 15.34
N ASN A 100 -1.87 -13.28 14.71
CA ASN A 100 -2.77 -12.29 14.16
C ASN A 100 -3.06 -11.18 15.20
N PRO A 101 -2.93 -9.89 14.82
CA PRO A 101 -2.88 -8.78 15.78
C PRO A 101 -4.15 -8.63 16.60
N VAL A 102 -5.31 -8.92 16.00
CA VAL A 102 -6.60 -8.82 16.66
C VAL A 102 -6.87 -10.06 17.52
N SER A 103 -6.52 -11.25 17.02
CA SER A 103 -6.68 -12.51 17.75
C SER A 103 -5.76 -12.62 18.98
N GLY A 104 -4.60 -11.97 18.97
CA GLY A 104 -3.61 -12.05 20.05
C GLY A 104 -3.83 -11.12 21.24
N ILE A 105 -4.76 -10.16 21.14
CA ILE A 105 -4.96 -9.11 22.17
C ILE A 105 -6.37 -9.13 22.74
N LEU A 106 -7.37 -9.44 21.93
CA LEU A 106 -8.76 -9.28 22.29
C LEU A 106 -9.40 -10.65 22.55
N LYS A 107 -10.18 -10.73 23.64
CA LYS A 107 -11.00 -11.90 23.97
C LYS A 107 -11.87 -12.30 22.77
N GLU A 108 -12.29 -13.57 22.72
CA GLU A 108 -13.33 -14.04 21.78
C GLU A 108 -14.45 -12.99 21.66
N GLY A 109 -14.59 -12.40 20.47
CA GLY A 109 -15.55 -11.31 20.21
C GLY A 109 -14.99 -10.07 19.49
N SER A 110 -13.66 -9.90 19.38
CA SER A 110 -13.15 -8.89 18.43
C SER A 110 -13.31 -9.38 17.00
N GLY A 111 -13.82 -8.53 16.11
CA GLY A 111 -13.98 -8.84 14.69
C GLY A 111 -12.66 -9.20 14.00
N PRO A 112 -12.71 -9.62 12.73
CA PRO A 112 -11.52 -10.01 11.97
C PRO A 112 -10.56 -8.84 11.74
N THR A 113 -9.27 -9.15 11.56
CA THR A 113 -8.29 -8.19 11.05
C THR A 113 -8.65 -7.84 9.60
N VAL A 114 -8.94 -6.58 9.34
CA VAL A 114 -9.20 -6.09 7.98
C VAL A 114 -7.87 -5.77 7.30
N ILE A 115 -7.65 -6.38 6.15
CA ILE A 115 -6.44 -6.23 5.34
C ILE A 115 -6.84 -5.59 4.01
N LEU A 116 -6.36 -4.38 3.76
CA LEU A 116 -6.61 -3.66 2.52
C LEU A 116 -5.59 -4.06 1.46
N LEU A 117 -6.07 -4.57 0.33
CA LEU A 117 -5.27 -5.00 -0.81
C LEU A 117 -5.29 -3.96 -1.92
N GLY A 118 -4.14 -3.82 -2.57
CA GLY A 118 -4.02 -3.16 -3.86
C GLY A 118 -2.84 -3.72 -4.63
N ILE A 119 -2.85 -3.51 -5.94
CA ILE A 119 -1.75 -3.85 -6.84
C ILE A 119 -1.32 -2.61 -7.59
N TYR A 120 -0.04 -2.57 -7.94
CA TYR A 120 0.51 -1.67 -8.94
C TYR A 120 1.17 -2.53 -10.01
N ILE A 121 0.72 -2.42 -11.26
CA ILE A 121 1.22 -3.24 -12.37
C ILE A 121 2.39 -2.53 -13.02
N ASN A 122 3.57 -3.14 -12.95
CA ASN A 122 4.77 -2.64 -13.63
C ASN A 122 4.78 -3.02 -15.10
N GLY A 123 4.31 -4.22 -15.42
CA GLY A 123 4.40 -4.76 -16.76
C GLY A 123 3.84 -6.17 -16.86
N PHE A 124 3.59 -6.60 -18.07
CA PHE A 124 3.38 -8.01 -18.39
C PHE A 124 4.57 -8.48 -19.22
N ASN A 125 5.09 -9.66 -18.91
CA ASN A 125 6.21 -10.23 -19.66
C ASN A 125 5.69 -10.95 -20.90
N TYR A 126 4.64 -11.77 -20.75
CA TYR A 126 3.97 -12.43 -21.86
C TYR A 126 2.52 -12.76 -21.50
N ILE A 127 1.71 -12.98 -22.54
CA ILE A 127 0.39 -13.58 -22.48
C ILE A 127 0.43 -14.72 -23.50
N SER A 128 0.10 -15.94 -23.10
CA SER A 128 0.22 -17.13 -23.93
C SER A 128 -1.12 -17.84 -24.04
N GLU A 129 -1.67 -17.82 -25.25
CA GLU A 129 -2.89 -18.52 -25.62
C GLU A 129 -2.68 -20.04 -25.67
N GLN A 130 -1.44 -20.48 -25.94
CA GLN A 130 -1.08 -21.90 -26.00
C GLN A 130 -1.04 -22.55 -24.62
N SER A 131 -0.40 -21.88 -23.64
CA SER A 131 -0.28 -22.39 -22.27
C SER A 131 -1.41 -21.94 -21.35
N MET A 132 -2.33 -21.09 -21.83
CA MET A 132 -3.46 -20.56 -21.05
C MET A 132 -2.98 -19.88 -19.75
N ASP A 133 -1.98 -19.01 -19.88
CA ASP A 133 -1.41 -18.23 -18.79
C ASP A 133 -0.81 -16.91 -19.26
N TYR A 134 -0.47 -16.08 -18.29
CA TYR A 134 0.25 -14.84 -18.50
C TYR A 134 1.22 -14.62 -17.34
N GLU A 135 2.31 -13.91 -17.62
CA GLU A 135 3.28 -13.50 -16.61
C GLU A 135 3.24 -11.99 -16.39
N ILE A 136 3.10 -11.59 -15.14
CA ILE A 136 2.94 -10.20 -14.71
C ILE A 136 4.01 -9.83 -13.69
N ASN A 137 4.53 -8.61 -13.80
CA ASN A 137 5.36 -7.95 -12.81
C ASN A 137 4.53 -6.88 -12.09
N LEU A 138 4.41 -6.99 -10.77
CA LEU A 138 3.59 -6.08 -9.99
C LEU A 138 4.17 -5.82 -8.59
N TYR A 139 3.75 -4.72 -7.97
CA TYR A 139 3.82 -4.56 -6.52
C TYR A 139 2.50 -4.98 -5.89
N LEU A 140 2.55 -5.96 -5.00
CA LEU A 140 1.46 -6.26 -4.07
C LEU A 140 1.54 -5.27 -2.92
N ARG A 141 0.44 -4.60 -2.61
CA ARG A 141 0.33 -3.59 -1.55
C ARG A 141 -0.72 -4.05 -0.56
N GLU A 142 -0.31 -4.14 0.70
CA GLU A 142 -1.14 -4.57 1.81
C GLU A 142 -1.12 -3.52 2.91
N GLN A 143 -2.25 -3.33 3.57
CA GLN A 143 -2.33 -2.43 4.71
C GLN A 143 -3.25 -3.04 5.77
N TRP A 144 -2.74 -3.19 6.98
CA TRP A 144 -3.51 -3.70 8.12
C TRP A 144 -3.21 -2.86 9.36
N TRP A 145 -4.01 -3.06 10.41
CA TRP A 145 -3.84 -2.39 11.68
C TRP A 145 -3.36 -3.38 12.75
N ASP A 146 -2.25 -3.06 13.41
CA ASP A 146 -1.74 -3.80 14.56
C ASP A 146 -1.54 -2.83 15.74
N PRO A 147 -2.47 -2.81 16.72
CA PRO A 147 -2.37 -1.91 17.86
C PRO A 147 -1.15 -2.12 18.75
N ARG A 148 -0.47 -3.29 18.67
CA ARG A 148 0.77 -3.56 19.43
C ARG A 148 1.94 -2.73 18.93
N LEU A 149 1.86 -2.25 17.69
CA LEU A 149 2.89 -1.47 17.02
C LEU A 149 2.64 0.04 17.11
N ALA A 150 1.56 0.47 17.78
CA ALA A 150 1.28 1.89 17.95
C ALA A 150 2.40 2.59 18.75
N PHE A 151 2.76 3.80 18.33
CA PHE A 151 3.81 4.60 18.96
C PHE A 151 3.39 6.07 19.04
N ASN A 152 3.98 6.81 19.98
CA ASN A 152 3.64 8.21 20.15
C ASN A 152 4.46 9.09 19.18
N GLU A 153 3.76 9.74 18.24
CA GLU A 153 4.34 10.63 17.23
C GLU A 153 5.15 11.79 17.82
N THR A 154 4.71 12.32 18.97
CA THR A 154 5.39 13.42 19.66
C THR A 154 6.80 13.04 20.14
N GLN A 155 7.05 11.74 20.37
CA GLN A 155 8.37 11.23 20.74
C GLN A 155 9.32 11.13 19.53
N LEU A 156 8.80 11.25 18.31
CA LEU A 156 9.52 11.17 17.05
C LEU A 156 9.40 12.47 16.22
N CYS A 157 9.19 13.61 16.88
CA CYS A 157 9.18 14.93 16.24
C CYS A 157 8.13 15.10 15.13
N GLY A 158 6.96 14.45 15.21
CA GLY A 158 5.88 14.66 14.25
C GLY A 158 6.06 13.91 12.92
N VAL A 159 6.74 12.76 12.92
CA VAL A 159 6.91 11.96 11.69
C VAL A 159 5.60 11.27 11.31
N GLU A 160 5.20 11.45 10.05
CA GLU A 160 3.97 10.84 9.50
C GLU A 160 4.01 9.30 9.53
N PHE A 161 5.18 8.71 9.27
CA PHE A 161 5.42 7.27 9.35
C PHE A 161 6.90 6.97 9.58
N MET A 162 7.17 5.78 10.11
CA MET A 162 8.50 5.21 10.24
C MET A 162 8.73 4.15 9.16
N LYS A 163 9.83 4.23 8.41
CA LYS A 163 10.29 3.13 7.56
C LYS A 163 10.90 2.05 8.45
N LEU A 164 10.37 0.83 8.39
CA LEU A 164 10.94 -0.29 9.14
C LEU A 164 12.20 -0.82 8.43
N PRO A 165 13.17 -1.38 9.17
CA PRO A 165 14.36 -1.98 8.60
C PRO A 165 14.05 -3.12 7.61
N ASP A 166 15.00 -3.38 6.72
CA ASP A 166 14.97 -4.58 5.90
C ASP A 166 14.89 -5.82 6.83
N ARG A 167 14.01 -6.77 6.51
CA ARG A 167 13.66 -7.95 7.34
C ARG A 167 12.80 -7.71 8.57
N ALA A 168 12.19 -6.54 8.72
CA ALA A 168 11.19 -6.32 9.78
C ALA A 168 10.03 -7.35 9.74
N TRP A 169 9.70 -7.88 8.56
CA TRP A 169 8.69 -8.93 8.37
C TRP A 169 8.97 -10.23 9.13
N ASP A 170 10.22 -10.50 9.54
CA ASP A 170 10.55 -11.69 10.35
C ASP A 170 10.17 -11.49 11.84
N LYS A 171 9.89 -10.25 12.24
CA LYS A 171 9.64 -9.86 13.64
C LYS A 171 8.21 -9.37 13.90
N ILE A 172 7.44 -9.10 12.86
CA ILE A 172 6.04 -8.67 12.97
C ILE A 172 5.15 -9.56 12.13
N TRP A 173 3.89 -9.67 12.54
CA TRP A 173 2.92 -10.48 11.81
C TRP A 173 2.64 -9.84 10.46
N VAL A 174 2.70 -10.66 9.41
CA VAL A 174 2.38 -10.27 8.02
C VAL A 174 1.25 -11.20 7.55
N PRO A 175 0.18 -10.67 6.93
CA PRO A 175 -0.88 -11.48 6.33
C PRO A 175 -0.35 -12.51 5.32
N ASP A 176 -1.00 -13.66 5.26
CA ASP A 176 -0.64 -14.79 4.40
C ASP A 176 -1.35 -14.74 3.04
N VAL A 177 -1.23 -13.61 2.32
CA VAL A 177 -1.83 -13.44 1.00
C VAL A 177 -1.07 -14.26 -0.04
N PHE A 178 -1.78 -15.13 -0.75
CA PHE A 178 -1.25 -15.81 -1.92
C PHE A 178 -2.14 -15.61 -3.14
N PHE A 179 -1.55 -15.76 -4.33
CA PHE A 179 -2.31 -15.82 -5.56
C PHE A 179 -2.87 -17.23 -5.68
N ARG A 180 -4.18 -17.43 -5.84
CA ARG A 180 -4.81 -18.76 -5.88
C ARG A 180 -4.66 -19.48 -7.22
N ASN A 181 -4.49 -18.69 -8.29
CA ASN A 181 -4.45 -19.17 -9.66
C ASN A 181 -3.03 -19.12 -10.25
N GLU A 182 -2.02 -19.13 -9.40
CA GLU A 182 -0.61 -19.15 -9.76
C GLU A 182 -0.16 -20.51 -10.29
N LYS A 183 0.65 -20.47 -11.35
CA LYS A 183 1.48 -21.59 -11.77
C LYS A 183 2.89 -21.46 -11.19
N LYS A 184 3.35 -20.22 -11.02
CA LYS A 184 4.64 -19.85 -10.45
C LYS A 184 4.56 -18.43 -9.91
N ALA A 185 5.15 -18.16 -8.77
CA ALA A 185 5.32 -16.80 -8.26
C ALA A 185 6.65 -16.68 -7.54
N ALA A 186 7.30 -15.52 -7.65
CA ALA A 186 8.57 -15.25 -6.98
C ALA A 186 8.64 -13.79 -6.52
N PHE A 187 9.09 -13.61 -5.29
CA PHE A 187 9.51 -12.29 -4.79
C PHE A 187 10.83 -11.89 -5.45
N HIS A 188 10.99 -10.60 -5.73
CA HIS A 188 12.26 -10.09 -6.25
C HIS A 188 13.29 -9.89 -5.13
N GLU A 189 14.41 -10.62 -5.22
CA GLU A 189 15.58 -10.48 -4.36
C GLU A 189 16.82 -10.40 -5.27
N VAL A 190 17.40 -9.20 -5.44
CA VAL A 190 18.60 -9.00 -6.28
C VAL A 190 19.81 -8.78 -5.37
N THR A 191 19.92 -7.60 -4.77
CA THR A 191 20.91 -7.32 -3.72
C THR A 191 20.24 -7.32 -2.34
N LEU A 192 18.98 -6.88 -2.28
CA LEU A 192 18.12 -6.90 -1.11
C LEU A 192 16.71 -7.32 -1.57
N PRO A 193 15.88 -7.90 -0.67
CA PRO A 193 14.48 -8.15 -0.97
C PRO A 193 13.77 -6.84 -1.30
N ASN A 194 13.06 -6.79 -2.43
CA ASN A 194 12.31 -5.62 -2.84
C ASN A 194 10.96 -5.56 -2.10
N ARG A 195 11.07 -5.31 -0.79
CA ARG A 195 10.00 -5.23 0.18
C ARG A 195 10.14 -3.93 0.96
N LEU A 196 9.04 -3.20 1.08
CA LEU A 196 8.96 -1.95 1.84
C LEU A 196 7.94 -2.12 2.96
N MET A 197 8.31 -1.71 4.17
CA MET A 197 7.40 -1.62 5.31
C MET A 197 7.41 -0.22 5.91
N ARG A 198 6.22 0.35 6.10
CA ARG A 198 6.01 1.62 6.81
C ARG A 198 5.05 1.38 7.97
N LEU A 199 5.38 1.94 9.12
CA LEU A 199 4.57 1.91 10.33
C LEU A 199 4.08 3.32 10.65
N TYR A 200 2.77 3.47 10.76
CA TYR A 200 2.12 4.73 11.14
C TYR A 200 1.91 4.81 12.66
N PRO A 201 1.83 6.01 13.25
CA PRO A 201 1.72 6.19 14.70
C PRO A 201 0.58 5.42 15.37
N ASN A 202 -0.54 5.27 14.67
CA ASN A 202 -1.72 4.54 15.15
C ASN A 202 -1.56 3.01 15.14
N GLY A 203 -0.42 2.47 14.69
CA GLY A 203 -0.19 1.02 14.53
C GLY A 203 -0.61 0.47 13.16
N THR A 204 -1.02 1.31 12.20
CA THR A 204 -1.23 0.86 10.83
C THR A 204 0.10 0.50 10.18
N VAL A 205 0.17 -0.67 9.57
CA VAL A 205 1.32 -1.13 8.79
C VAL A 205 0.95 -1.07 7.32
N TYR A 206 1.82 -0.49 6.51
CA TYR A 206 1.80 -0.58 5.06
C TYR A 206 2.96 -1.43 4.58
N TYR A 207 2.64 -2.48 3.83
CA TYR A 207 3.59 -3.41 3.23
C TYR A 207 3.45 -3.35 1.72
N ALA A 208 4.58 -3.31 1.02
CA ALA A 208 4.61 -3.46 -0.43
C ALA A 208 5.74 -4.40 -0.83
N ALA A 209 5.47 -5.35 -1.72
CA ALA A 209 6.45 -6.31 -2.22
C ALA A 209 6.37 -6.41 -3.74
N LYS A 210 7.53 -6.41 -4.40
CA LYS A 210 7.60 -6.67 -5.84
C LYS A 210 7.54 -8.17 -6.10
N ILE A 211 6.64 -8.59 -6.99
CA ILE A 211 6.39 -9.98 -7.34
C ILE A 211 6.32 -10.13 -8.86
N THR A 212 7.00 -11.17 -9.37
CA THR A 212 6.71 -11.72 -10.70
C THR A 212 5.86 -12.97 -10.51
N ALA A 213 4.71 -13.04 -11.18
CA ALA A 213 3.82 -14.19 -11.12
C ALA A 213 3.37 -14.63 -12.50
N THR A 214 3.44 -15.93 -12.76
CA THR A 214 2.76 -16.61 -13.87
C THR A 214 1.42 -17.11 -13.36
N LEU A 215 0.34 -16.59 -13.92
CA LEU A 215 -1.03 -16.86 -13.48
C LEU A 215 -1.81 -17.56 -14.59
N SER A 216 -2.57 -18.56 -14.21
CA SER A 216 -3.48 -19.28 -15.11
C SER A 216 -4.61 -18.36 -15.57
N CYS A 217 -4.88 -18.38 -16.88
CA CYS A 217 -5.96 -17.65 -17.51
C CYS A 217 -6.61 -18.54 -18.58
N GLN A 218 -7.83 -19.00 -18.32
CA GLN A 218 -8.60 -19.80 -19.27
C GLN A 218 -9.20 -18.88 -20.33
N MET A 219 -8.45 -18.65 -21.40
CA MET A 219 -8.82 -17.76 -22.50
C MET A 219 -9.92 -18.37 -23.37
N LYS A 220 -10.77 -17.51 -23.94
CA LYS A 220 -11.84 -17.89 -24.87
C LYS A 220 -11.47 -17.41 -26.27
N LEU A 221 -10.86 -18.29 -27.05
CA LEU A 221 -10.26 -17.98 -28.35
C LEU A 221 -11.25 -18.07 -29.53
N HIS A 222 -12.53 -17.75 -29.31
CA HIS A 222 -13.57 -17.90 -30.33
C HIS A 222 -13.42 -16.95 -31.53
N LYS A 223 -12.75 -15.81 -31.33
CA LYS A 223 -12.51 -14.79 -32.37
C LYS A 223 -11.03 -14.54 -32.62
N TYR A 224 -10.18 -15.51 -32.30
CA TYR A 224 -8.73 -15.38 -32.46
C TYR A 224 -8.37 -14.96 -33.91
N PRO A 225 -7.45 -14.00 -34.12
CA PRO A 225 -6.68 -13.25 -33.12
C PRO A 225 -7.37 -11.99 -32.59
N LEU A 226 -8.56 -11.64 -33.08
CA LEU A 226 -9.30 -10.42 -32.77
C LEU A 226 -10.32 -10.64 -31.63
N ASP A 227 -9.82 -11.03 -30.47
CA ASP A 227 -10.64 -11.31 -29.31
C ASP A 227 -10.31 -10.44 -28.10
N THR A 228 -11.15 -10.59 -27.07
CA THR A 228 -10.98 -9.95 -25.77
C THR A 228 -10.85 -11.03 -24.72
N GLN A 229 -9.73 -11.05 -24.00
CA GLN A 229 -9.47 -12.02 -22.96
C GLN A 229 -9.70 -11.43 -21.57
N VAL A 230 -10.35 -12.20 -20.70
CA VAL A 230 -10.58 -11.83 -19.30
C VAL A 230 -9.71 -12.72 -18.41
N CYS A 231 -8.60 -12.17 -17.93
CA CYS A 231 -7.64 -12.90 -17.11
C CYS A 231 -7.68 -12.46 -15.65
N PRO A 232 -7.95 -13.38 -14.70
CA PRO A 232 -8.04 -13.05 -13.28
C PRO A 232 -6.68 -13.08 -12.55
N ILE A 233 -6.49 -12.19 -11.57
CA ILE A 233 -5.64 -12.43 -10.39
C ILE A 233 -6.57 -12.74 -9.22
N GLN A 234 -6.39 -13.89 -8.59
CA GLN A 234 -7.19 -14.31 -7.44
C GLN A 234 -6.35 -14.28 -6.18
N PHE A 235 -6.83 -13.62 -5.13
CA PHE A 235 -6.18 -13.50 -3.83
C PHE A 235 -6.91 -14.29 -2.77
N GLU A 236 -6.16 -15.02 -1.96
CA GLU A 236 -6.67 -15.87 -0.89
C GLU A 236 -5.72 -15.90 0.32
N SER A 237 -6.23 -16.32 1.49
CA SER A 237 -5.43 -16.65 2.67
C SER A 237 -5.32 -18.16 2.78
N PHE A 238 -4.13 -18.65 3.12
CA PHE A 238 -3.90 -20.08 3.25
C PHE A 238 -4.36 -20.62 4.62
N GLY A 239 -3.99 -19.93 5.70
CA GLY A 239 -4.16 -20.40 7.08
C GLY A 239 -5.32 -19.75 7.84
N HIS A 240 -5.96 -18.71 7.31
CA HIS A 240 -6.95 -17.93 8.05
C HIS A 240 -8.32 -17.90 7.36
N THR A 241 -9.36 -18.20 8.15
CA THR A 241 -10.75 -18.02 7.72
C THR A 241 -11.18 -16.55 7.82
N VAL A 242 -12.36 -16.24 7.26
CA VAL A 242 -13.00 -14.92 7.36
C VAL A 242 -13.27 -14.44 8.80
N LYS A 243 -13.21 -15.34 9.79
CA LYS A 243 -13.32 -14.98 11.20
C LYS A 243 -12.05 -14.30 11.72
N ALA A 244 -10.89 -14.60 11.14
CA ALA A 244 -9.60 -14.07 11.56
C ALA A 244 -9.11 -12.95 10.63
N ASN A 245 -9.22 -13.13 9.31
CA ASN A 245 -8.75 -12.20 8.29
C ASN A 245 -9.86 -11.87 7.29
N VAL A 246 -10.10 -10.59 7.02
CA VAL A 246 -10.99 -10.12 5.96
C VAL A 246 -10.23 -9.23 5.01
N TYR A 247 -10.19 -9.62 3.74
CA TYR A 247 -9.57 -8.84 2.69
C TYR A 247 -10.55 -7.87 2.04
N GLN A 248 -10.14 -6.62 1.90
CA GLN A 248 -10.92 -5.57 1.24
C GLN A 248 -10.04 -4.82 0.24
N TRP A 249 -10.65 -4.18 -0.75
CA TRP A 249 -9.92 -3.34 -1.70
C TRP A 249 -9.55 -2.00 -1.07
N ARG A 250 -8.33 -1.52 -1.35
CA ARG A 250 -7.98 -0.11 -1.15
C ARG A 250 -8.80 0.77 -2.09
N GLN A 251 -8.89 2.06 -1.78
CA GLN A 251 -9.65 3.04 -2.59
C GLN A 251 -9.23 3.04 -4.07
N MET A 252 -7.91 2.95 -4.32
CA MET A 252 -7.33 2.72 -5.65
C MET A 252 -6.71 1.33 -5.67
N PRO A 253 -7.48 0.27 -5.99
CA PRO A 253 -7.02 -1.10 -5.84
C PRO A 253 -6.10 -1.55 -6.95
N VAL A 254 -6.21 -0.97 -8.14
CA VAL A 254 -5.38 -1.28 -9.30
C VAL A 254 -4.82 0.02 -9.85
N GLU A 255 -3.50 0.11 -9.88
CA GLU A 255 -2.76 1.16 -10.56
C GLU A 255 -1.84 0.50 -11.57
N THR A 256 -1.50 1.21 -12.64
CA THR A 256 -0.65 0.71 -13.72
C THR A 256 0.46 1.72 -13.99
N ASP A 257 1.60 1.22 -14.44
CA ASP A 257 2.64 2.09 -14.97
C ASP A 257 2.12 2.90 -16.17
N GLU A 258 2.44 4.18 -16.23
CA GLU A 258 2.02 5.07 -17.34
C GLU A 258 2.59 4.60 -18.68
N GLN A 259 3.73 3.90 -18.67
CA GLN A 259 4.41 3.37 -19.85
C GLN A 259 4.10 1.90 -20.10
N LEU A 260 3.00 1.38 -19.55
CA LEU A 260 2.58 0.00 -19.74
C LEU A 260 2.28 -0.29 -21.23
N ILE A 261 3.22 -0.98 -21.89
CA ILE A 261 3.09 -1.41 -23.27
C ILE A 261 3.14 -2.93 -23.32
N LEU A 262 2.22 -3.51 -24.07
CA LEU A 262 2.10 -4.93 -24.36
C LEU A 262 2.37 -5.11 -25.86
N PRO A 263 3.21 -6.06 -26.30
CA PRO A 263 3.55 -6.19 -27.72
C PRO A 263 2.34 -6.48 -28.61
N GLN A 264 1.54 -7.49 -28.25
CA GLN A 264 0.41 -8.00 -29.05
C GLN A 264 -0.96 -7.63 -28.50
N PHE A 265 -1.02 -7.19 -27.24
CA PHE A 265 -2.26 -6.87 -26.53
C PHE A 265 -2.33 -5.40 -26.11
N GLU A 266 -3.50 -4.94 -25.72
CA GLU A 266 -3.70 -3.72 -24.97
C GLU A 266 -4.55 -4.02 -23.72
N LEU A 267 -4.22 -3.39 -22.60
CA LEU A 267 -5.04 -3.49 -21.40
C LEU A 267 -6.27 -2.60 -21.59
N HIS A 268 -7.42 -3.22 -21.82
CA HIS A 268 -8.69 -2.54 -22.11
C HIS A 268 -9.38 -2.07 -20.82
N ALA A 269 -9.44 -2.93 -19.79
CA ALA A 269 -10.13 -2.61 -18.54
C ALA A 269 -9.59 -3.41 -17.36
N THR A 270 -9.77 -2.88 -16.16
CA THR A 270 -9.53 -3.59 -14.90
C THR A 270 -10.80 -3.55 -14.05
N ASN A 271 -11.16 -4.67 -13.45
CA ASN A 271 -12.33 -4.79 -12.59
C ASN A 271 -11.98 -5.54 -11.31
N THR A 272 -12.50 -5.10 -10.18
CA THR A 272 -12.31 -5.78 -8.89
C THR A 272 -13.58 -6.49 -8.46
N ARG A 273 -13.44 -7.64 -7.80
CA ARG A 273 -14.55 -8.42 -7.24
C ARG A 273 -14.19 -8.96 -5.88
N ASN A 274 -15.16 -8.95 -4.97
CA ASN A 274 -15.04 -9.64 -3.69
C ASN A 274 -15.66 -11.02 -3.83
N CYS A 275 -14.85 -12.05 -3.62
CA CYS A 275 -15.28 -13.43 -3.64
C CYS A 275 -14.99 -14.01 -2.25
N GLN A 276 -16.03 -14.49 -1.58
CA GLN A 276 -15.90 -15.30 -0.38
C GLN A 276 -16.18 -16.74 -0.78
N GLN A 277 -15.23 -17.63 -0.51
CA GLN A 277 -15.41 -19.08 -0.67
C GLN A 277 -15.26 -19.74 0.69
N THR A 278 -16.02 -20.80 0.90
CA THR A 278 -15.95 -21.64 2.10
C THR A 278 -15.55 -23.02 1.63
N TYR A 279 -14.40 -23.51 2.10
CA TYR A 279 -14.00 -24.90 1.89
C TYR A 279 -14.67 -25.73 2.99
N ALA A 280 -15.45 -26.73 2.59
CA ALA A 280 -16.15 -27.65 3.47
C ALA A 280 -15.25 -28.82 3.86
#